data_AF-A0A3B9FID8-F1
#
_entry.id   AF-A0A3B9FID8-F1
#
_cell.length_a   1.000
_cell.length_b   1.000
_cell.length_c   1.000
_cell.angle_alpha   90.00
_cell.angle_beta   90.00
_cell.angle_gamma   90.00
#
_symmetry.space_group_name_H-M   'P 1'
#
loop_
_entity.id
_entity.type
_entity.pdbx_description
1 polymer ?
#
loop_
_entity_poly.entity_id
_entity_poly.type
_entity_poly.pdbx_seq_one_letter_code
_entity_poly.pdbx_strand_id
1 'polypeptide(L)'
;ADNTIIVLWSDHGFHLGEKQHWAKRTLWEESTRVPLLFVGPGIKPGKACKEPASLLDLYPTLVELCNLPKNPRLEGLSLVPQINDPTAVRDRPAITSSYFGNHSIRSRDWRLVSYQDGAKELYDHRNDPDEFRNLAKDPGHQAVIKRLSKWLPKKAAPEFKAKSERSRGRRK
;
A
#
# COMPACT_ATOMS: atom_id res chain seq x y z
N ALA A 1 -4.45 30.69 3.18
CA ALA A 1 -4.28 29.42 2.44
C ALA A 1 -5.29 28.39 2.98
N ASP A 2 -6.51 28.85 3.28
CA ASP A 2 -7.41 28.20 4.25
C ASP A 2 -8.53 27.41 3.58
N ASN A 3 -8.42 27.20 2.27
CA ASN A 3 -9.38 26.45 1.45
C ASN A 3 -8.66 25.60 0.39
N THR A 4 -7.51 25.03 0.74
CA THR A 4 -6.72 24.21 -0.18
C THR A 4 -6.14 23.03 0.57
N ILE A 5 -6.45 21.82 0.10
CA ILE A 5 -5.81 20.59 0.54
C ILE A 5 -4.67 20.30 -0.43
N ILE A 6 -3.47 20.17 0.11
CA ILE A 6 -2.25 19.82 -0.61
C ILE A 6 -1.91 18.37 -0.23
N VAL A 7 -1.72 17.52 -1.24
CA VAL A 7 -1.25 16.14 -1.07
C VAL A 7 0.06 15.99 -1.83
N LEU A 8 1.15 15.78 -1.11
CA LEU A 8 2.45 15.46 -1.69
C LEU A 8 2.69 13.96 -1.58
N TRP A 9 2.95 13.30 -2.71
CA TRP A 9 3.22 11.87 -2.77
C TRP A 9 4.10 11.49 -3.96
N SER A 10 4.57 10.24 -3.99
CA SER A 10 5.27 9.64 -5.15
C SER A 10 4.60 8.34 -5.56
N ASP A 11 4.63 8.03 -6.85
CA ASP A 11 4.00 6.85 -7.44
C ASP A 11 4.67 5.53 -7.04
N HIS A 12 5.97 5.54 -6.79
CA HIS A 12 6.73 4.37 -6.34
C HIS A 12 8.04 4.77 -5.67
N GLY A 13 8.62 3.85 -4.91
CA GLY A 13 9.98 3.99 -4.38
C GLY A 13 11.06 3.67 -5.43
N PHE A 14 12.31 3.57 -4.98
CA PHE A 14 13.46 3.28 -5.83
C PHE A 14 14.62 2.69 -5.01
N HIS A 15 15.16 1.56 -5.45
CA HIS A 15 16.39 0.98 -4.91
C HIS A 15 17.63 1.70 -5.46
N LEU A 16 18.60 1.99 -4.59
CA LEU A 16 19.89 2.60 -4.87
C LEU A 16 21.08 1.66 -4.59
N GLY A 17 20.84 0.35 -4.45
CA GLY A 17 21.85 -0.67 -4.20
C GLY A 17 21.50 -1.62 -3.06
N GLU A 18 20.43 -1.32 -2.30
CA GLU A 18 19.92 -2.15 -1.22
C GLU A 18 19.66 -3.57 -1.73
N LYS A 19 20.08 -4.56 -0.93
CA LYS A 19 19.90 -5.98 -1.24
C LYS A 19 20.46 -6.38 -2.63
N GLN A 20 21.46 -5.65 -3.13
CA GLN A 20 22.04 -5.81 -4.48
C GLN A 20 21.03 -5.56 -5.63
N HIS A 21 20.03 -4.73 -5.37
CA HIS A 21 19.02 -4.34 -6.35
C HIS A 21 19.15 -2.86 -6.74
N TRP A 22 18.73 -2.58 -7.98
CA TRP A 22 18.63 -1.24 -8.52
C TRP A 22 17.24 -1.03 -9.14
N ALA A 23 16.72 0.19 -9.05
CA ALA A 23 15.40 0.60 -9.53
C ALA A 23 14.22 0.00 -8.77
N LYS A 24 13.05 -0.12 -9.42
CA LYS A 24 11.72 -0.21 -8.78
C LYS A 24 10.91 -1.43 -9.22
N ARG A 25 11.54 -2.61 -9.17
CA ARG A 25 10.95 -3.87 -9.67
C ARG A 25 10.85 -4.94 -8.59
N THR A 26 10.57 -4.53 -7.36
CA THR A 26 10.46 -5.42 -6.20
C THR A 26 9.21 -5.07 -5.39
N LEU A 27 8.86 -5.95 -4.46
CA LEU A 27 7.76 -5.79 -3.52
C LEU A 27 8.25 -5.50 -2.10
N TRP A 28 9.51 -5.08 -1.95
CA TRP A 28 10.15 -4.69 -0.68
C TRP A 28 9.85 -3.24 -0.30
N GLU A 29 10.22 -2.86 0.92
CA GLU A 29 10.01 -1.51 1.46
C GLU A 29 10.53 -0.41 0.52
N GLU A 30 11.75 -0.51 0.00
CA GLU A 30 12.40 0.56 -0.79
C GLU A 30 11.68 0.87 -2.10
N SER A 31 11.02 -0.11 -2.72
CA SER A 31 10.28 0.09 -3.97
C SER A 31 8.82 0.49 -3.74
N THR A 32 8.29 0.30 -2.52
CA THR A 32 6.85 0.42 -2.24
C THR A 32 6.50 1.49 -1.23
N ARG A 33 7.42 1.88 -0.34
CA ARG A 33 7.26 2.99 0.59
C ARG A 33 7.64 4.29 -0.10
N VAL A 34 6.72 5.25 -0.05
CA VAL A 34 6.83 6.56 -0.70
C VAL A 34 6.48 7.67 0.29
N PRO A 35 6.94 8.91 0.07
CA PRO A 35 6.40 10.04 0.81
C PRO A 35 4.89 10.14 0.60
N LEU A 36 4.16 10.48 1.67
CA LEU A 36 2.75 10.85 1.63
C LEU A 36 2.50 11.89 2.72
N LEU A 37 2.20 13.13 2.32
CA LEU A 37 1.93 14.24 3.23
C LEU A 37 0.61 14.90 2.85
N PHE A 38 -0.24 15.14 3.85
CA PHE A 38 -1.45 15.94 3.72
C PHE A 38 -1.27 17.25 4.50
N VAL A 39 -1.58 18.36 3.83
CA VAL A 39 -1.60 19.70 4.44
C VAL A 39 -2.88 20.39 4.01
N GLY A 40 -3.57 21.06 4.93
CA GLY A 40 -4.77 21.81 4.59
C GLY A 40 -5.63 22.15 5.79
N PRO A 41 -6.80 22.75 5.57
CA PRO A 41 -7.73 23.13 6.62
C PRO A 41 -8.12 21.94 7.50
N GLY A 42 -8.07 22.13 8.83
CA GLY A 42 -8.41 21.09 9.81
C GLY A 42 -7.34 20.01 10.02
N ILE A 43 -6.27 19.98 9.21
CA ILE A 43 -5.17 19.01 9.36
C ILE A 43 -4.10 19.58 10.30
N LYS A 44 -3.87 18.92 11.43
CA LYS A 44 -2.87 19.36 12.42
C LYS A 44 -1.45 19.07 11.92
N PRO A 45 -0.53 20.06 11.95
CA PRO A 45 0.85 19.88 11.52
C PRO A 45 1.65 18.97 12.48
N GLY A 46 2.78 18.45 12.00
CA GLY A 46 3.76 17.73 12.83
C GLY A 46 3.34 16.34 13.31
N LYS A 47 2.23 15.82 12.80
CA LYS A 47 1.70 14.50 13.17
C LYS A 47 2.21 13.41 12.22
N ALA A 48 3.03 12.49 12.74
CA ALA A 48 3.47 11.31 12.00
C ALA A 48 2.61 10.09 12.33
N CYS A 49 2.07 9.42 11.31
CA CYS A 49 1.34 8.17 11.46
C CYS A 49 2.22 6.98 11.04
N LYS A 50 2.20 5.90 11.83
CA LYS A 50 2.95 4.67 11.55
C LYS A 50 2.11 3.59 10.86
N GLU A 51 0.80 3.82 10.68
CA GLU A 51 -0.03 2.92 9.89
C GLU A 51 0.41 2.96 8.42
N PRO A 52 0.47 1.81 7.74
CA PRO A 52 0.69 1.78 6.32
C PRO A 52 -0.51 2.36 5.57
N ALA A 53 -0.24 3.16 4.54
CA ALA A 53 -1.23 3.67 3.60
C ALA A 53 -1.05 3.01 2.23
N SER A 54 -2.15 2.85 1.50
CA SER A 54 -2.14 2.50 0.08
C SER A 54 -2.38 3.74 -0.76
N LEU A 55 -1.81 3.80 -1.97
CA LEU A 55 -2.10 4.89 -2.89
C LEU A 55 -3.57 4.92 -3.36
N LEU A 56 -4.27 3.79 -3.23
CA LEU A 56 -5.72 3.72 -3.46
C LEU A 56 -6.53 4.50 -2.40
N ASP A 57 -5.93 4.81 -1.26
CA ASP A 57 -6.56 5.54 -0.16
C ASP A 57 -6.64 7.04 -0.41
N LEU A 58 -5.82 7.60 -1.30
CA LEU A 58 -5.80 9.03 -1.57
C LEU A 58 -7.17 9.52 -2.03
N TYR A 59 -7.79 8.82 -2.98
CA TYR A 59 -9.07 9.26 -3.54
C TYR A 59 -10.22 9.25 -2.52
N PRO A 60 -10.53 8.15 -1.79
CA PRO A 60 -11.58 8.18 -0.78
C PRO A 60 -11.30 9.19 0.34
N THR A 61 -10.02 9.42 0.70
CA THR A 61 -9.64 10.46 1.66
C THR A 61 -10.01 11.86 1.17
N LEU A 62 -9.69 12.18 -0.10
CA LEU A 62 -10.04 13.47 -0.70
C LEU A 62 -11.56 13.65 -0.86
N VAL A 63 -12.28 12.59 -1.20
CA VAL A 63 -13.76 12.61 -1.24
C VAL A 63 -14.32 13.02 0.11
N GLU A 64 -13.81 12.44 1.20
CA GLU A 64 -14.26 12.77 2.56
C GLU A 64 -13.84 14.17 3.01
N LEU A 65 -12.56 14.55 2.85
CA LEU A 65 -12.06 15.87 3.24
C LEU A 65 -12.74 17.02 2.49
N CYS A 66 -13.16 16.79 1.24
CA CYS A 66 -13.88 17.77 0.43
C CYS A 66 -15.41 17.71 0.61
N ASN A 67 -15.93 16.89 1.54
CA ASN A 67 -17.37 16.67 1.75
C ASN A 67 -18.14 16.29 0.46
N LEU A 68 -17.51 15.47 -0.39
CA LEU A 68 -18.12 14.97 -1.63
C LEU A 68 -18.94 13.70 -1.37
N PRO A 69 -19.90 13.35 -2.25
CA PRO A 69 -20.66 12.12 -2.14
C PRO A 69 -19.75 10.87 -2.15
N LYS A 70 -20.03 9.92 -1.25
CA LYS A 70 -19.29 8.65 -1.17
C LYS A 70 -19.40 7.88 -2.49
N ASN A 71 -18.27 7.34 -2.95
CA ASN A 71 -18.22 6.47 -4.13
C ASN A 71 -17.97 5.01 -3.70
N PRO A 72 -18.97 4.13 -3.74
CA PRO A 72 -18.86 2.75 -3.26
C PRO A 72 -17.96 1.87 -4.16
N ARG A 73 -17.51 2.38 -5.32
CA ARG A 73 -16.60 1.66 -6.21
C ARG A 73 -15.13 1.81 -5.82
N LEU A 74 -14.80 2.67 -4.85
CA LEU A 74 -13.43 2.88 -4.43
C LEU A 74 -12.98 1.73 -3.54
N GLU A 75 -11.85 1.13 -3.91
CA GLU A 75 -11.28 0.01 -3.16
C GLU A 75 -10.38 0.46 -2.02
N GLY A 76 -9.97 1.74 -1.96
CA GLY A 76 -9.16 2.30 -0.86
C GLY A 76 -9.98 2.57 0.40
N LEU A 77 -9.29 2.82 1.51
CA LEU A 77 -9.89 3.33 2.75
C LEU A 77 -9.58 4.81 2.91
N SER A 78 -10.51 5.59 3.45
CA SER A 78 -10.21 6.97 3.83
C SER A 78 -9.19 6.99 4.97
N LEU A 79 -8.21 7.89 4.87
CA LEU A 79 -7.18 8.14 5.88
C LEU A 79 -7.61 9.24 6.87
N VAL A 80 -8.82 9.78 6.76
CA VAL A 80 -9.34 10.80 7.70
C VAL A 80 -9.20 10.38 9.17
N PRO A 81 -9.48 9.13 9.58
CA PRO A 81 -9.21 8.69 10.94
C PRO A 81 -7.74 8.88 11.36
N GLN A 82 -6.79 8.50 10.51
CA GLN A 82 -5.34 8.62 10.76
C GLN A 82 -4.85 10.08 10.70
N ILE A 83 -5.47 10.91 9.85
CA ILE A 83 -5.20 12.35 9.77
C ILE A 83 -5.60 13.05 11.08
N ASN A 84 -6.77 12.69 11.63
CA ASN A 84 -7.27 13.25 12.88
C ASN A 84 -6.50 12.72 14.10
N ASP A 85 -6.27 11.42 14.14
CA ASP A 85 -5.54 10.69 15.17
C ASP A 85 -4.47 9.76 14.56
N PRO A 86 -3.18 10.11 14.63
CA PRO A 86 -2.10 9.28 14.07
C PRO A 86 -1.94 7.90 14.71
N THR A 87 -2.59 7.66 15.85
CA THR A 87 -2.59 6.36 16.53
C THR A 87 -3.76 5.46 16.12
N ALA A 88 -4.73 6.02 15.38
CA ALA A 88 -5.89 5.29 14.89
C ALA A 88 -5.47 4.07 14.05
N VAL A 89 -5.87 2.90 14.51
CA VAL A 89 -5.58 1.62 13.84
C VAL A 89 -6.31 1.58 12.51
N ARG A 90 -5.64 1.03 11.49
CA ARG A 90 -6.25 0.79 10.18
C ARG A 90 -6.94 -0.56 10.15
N ASP A 91 -8.12 -0.62 9.54
CA ASP A 91 -8.95 -1.84 9.49
C ASP A 91 -8.32 -3.00 8.71
N ARG A 92 -7.45 -2.70 7.74
CA ARG A 92 -6.78 -3.70 6.89
C ARG A 92 -5.40 -3.23 6.43
N PRO A 93 -4.46 -4.15 6.14
CA PRO A 93 -3.14 -3.80 5.64
C PRO A 93 -3.18 -3.07 4.29
N ALA A 94 -2.11 -2.37 3.96
CA ALA A 94 -1.85 -1.88 2.61
C ALA A 94 -1.45 -3.05 1.71
N ILE A 95 -1.97 -3.06 0.48
CA ILE A 95 -1.72 -4.11 -0.50
C ILE A 95 -1.08 -3.48 -1.72
N THR A 96 0.08 -3.99 -2.11
CA THR A 96 0.79 -3.58 -3.33
C THR A 96 0.92 -4.80 -4.23
N SER A 97 0.62 -4.63 -5.51
CA SER A 97 0.77 -5.70 -6.50
C SER A 97 1.79 -5.28 -7.54
N SER A 98 2.63 -6.21 -7.97
CA SER A 98 3.63 -5.98 -9.01
C SER A 98 3.65 -7.16 -9.96
N TYR A 99 3.54 -6.90 -11.26
CA TYR A 99 3.37 -7.94 -12.28
C TYR A 99 2.20 -8.90 -11.97
N PHE A 100 2.09 -9.99 -12.71
CA PHE A 100 1.00 -10.96 -12.52
C PHE A 100 1.27 -11.85 -11.30
N GLY A 101 0.31 -11.89 -10.36
CA GLY A 101 0.31 -12.85 -9.25
C GLY A 101 1.28 -12.56 -8.09
N ASN A 102 2.03 -11.45 -8.10
CA ASN A 102 2.91 -11.09 -6.99
C ASN A 102 2.33 -9.94 -6.17
N HIS A 103 2.31 -10.13 -4.85
CA HIS A 103 1.63 -9.24 -3.91
C HIS A 103 2.44 -9.03 -2.63
N SER A 104 2.46 -7.80 -2.13
CA SER A 104 2.93 -7.43 -0.79
C SER A 104 1.73 -7.03 0.07
N ILE A 105 1.68 -7.58 1.27
CA ILE A 105 0.71 -7.26 2.32
C ILE A 105 1.47 -6.60 3.47
N ARG A 106 1.33 -5.28 3.63
CA ARG A 106 2.00 -4.49 4.66
C ARG A 106 1.00 -4.08 5.74
N SER A 107 1.13 -4.67 6.92
CA SER A 107 0.51 -4.18 8.17
C SER A 107 1.45 -3.21 8.90
N ARG A 108 1.11 -2.70 10.08
CA ARG A 108 2.01 -1.85 10.89
C ARG A 108 3.37 -2.52 11.15
N ASP A 109 3.34 -3.78 11.58
CA ASP A 109 4.53 -4.48 12.08
C ASP A 109 5.09 -5.51 11.12
N TRP A 110 4.29 -5.99 10.17
CA TRP A 110 4.66 -7.12 9.32
C TRP A 110 4.50 -6.79 7.84
N ARG A 111 5.40 -7.34 7.02
CA ARG A 111 5.24 -7.51 5.58
C ARG A 111 5.24 -8.98 5.20
N LEU A 112 4.23 -9.39 4.43
CA LEU A 112 4.23 -10.67 3.71
C LEU A 112 4.31 -10.38 2.22
N VAL A 113 5.33 -10.90 1.55
CA VAL A 113 5.40 -10.94 0.08
C VAL A 113 5.02 -12.36 -0.36
N SER A 114 4.13 -12.46 -1.33
CA SER A 114 3.73 -13.72 -1.97
C SER A 114 3.96 -13.59 -3.46
N TYR A 115 4.65 -14.57 -4.03
CA TYR A 115 4.95 -14.65 -5.44
C TYR A 115 4.02 -15.64 -6.15
N GLN A 116 3.93 -15.50 -7.47
CA GLN A 116 3.11 -16.36 -8.33
C GLN A 116 3.54 -17.84 -8.25
N ASP A 117 4.83 -18.11 -8.11
CA ASP A 117 5.40 -19.46 -7.99
C ASP A 117 5.13 -20.12 -6.62
N GLY A 118 4.46 -19.41 -5.71
CA GLY A 118 4.11 -19.86 -4.37
C GLY A 118 5.16 -19.53 -3.31
N ALA A 119 6.33 -19.02 -3.70
CA ALA A 119 7.35 -18.53 -2.79
C ALA A 119 6.79 -17.39 -1.93
N LYS A 120 7.28 -17.29 -0.70
CA LYS A 120 6.86 -16.28 0.27
C LYS A 120 8.05 -15.72 1.02
N GLU A 121 7.92 -14.45 1.37
CA GLU A 121 8.82 -13.77 2.29
C GLU A 121 8.01 -13.14 3.42
N LEU A 122 8.51 -13.23 4.65
CA LEU A 122 7.89 -12.61 5.81
C LEU A 122 8.94 -11.80 6.57
N TYR A 123 8.63 -10.54 6.86
CA TYR A 123 9.51 -9.62 7.58
C TYR A 123 8.80 -8.99 8.78
N ASP A 124 9.51 -8.92 9.90
CA ASP A 124 9.08 -8.22 11.12
C ASP A 124 9.73 -6.84 11.19
N HIS A 125 9.01 -5.80 10.76
CA HIS A 125 9.52 -4.43 10.69
C HIS A 125 9.79 -3.78 12.05
N ARG A 126 9.41 -4.43 13.16
CA ARG A 126 9.77 -3.94 14.50
C ARG A 126 11.26 -4.15 14.79
N ASN A 127 11.83 -5.21 14.21
CA ASN A 127 13.19 -5.67 14.48
C ASN A 127 14.08 -5.69 13.23
N ASP A 128 13.48 -5.75 12.04
CA ASP A 128 14.15 -5.85 10.74
C ASP A 128 13.48 -4.86 9.75
N PRO A 129 13.65 -3.54 9.94
CA PRO A 129 13.00 -2.53 9.11
C PRO A 129 13.47 -2.56 7.65
N ASP A 130 14.68 -3.09 7.40
CA ASP A 130 15.33 -3.18 6.08
C ASP A 130 15.16 -4.57 5.43
N GLU A 131 14.35 -5.44 6.04
CA GLU A 131 13.88 -6.71 5.45
C GLU A 131 15.02 -7.68 5.04
N PHE A 132 16.08 -7.81 5.83
CA PHE A 132 17.20 -8.72 5.54
C PHE A 132 16.95 -10.16 6.02
N ARG A 133 16.07 -10.36 7.01
CA ARG A 133 15.81 -11.67 7.61
C ARG A 133 14.43 -12.19 7.22
N ASN A 134 14.39 -13.02 6.18
CA ASN A 134 13.17 -13.69 5.78
C ASN A 134 12.76 -14.79 6.79
N LEU A 135 11.61 -14.60 7.44
CA LEU A 135 11.02 -15.49 8.45
C LEU A 135 10.01 -16.49 7.89
N ALA A 136 9.77 -16.52 6.57
CA ALA A 136 8.69 -17.32 5.98
C ALA A 136 8.82 -18.84 6.22
N LYS A 137 10.06 -19.34 6.38
CA LYS A 137 10.37 -20.75 6.65
C LYS A 137 10.37 -21.10 8.14
N ASP A 138 10.24 -20.11 9.03
CA ASP A 138 10.21 -20.34 10.47
C ASP A 138 8.82 -20.86 10.89
N PRO A 139 8.73 -22.06 11.52
CA PRO A 139 7.48 -22.61 12.02
C PRO A 139 6.76 -21.70 13.03
N GLY A 140 7.48 -20.88 13.80
CA GLY A 140 6.91 -19.96 14.78
C GLY A 140 6.03 -18.86 14.18
N HIS A 141 6.18 -18.58 12.89
CA HIS A 141 5.52 -17.45 12.21
C HIS A 141 4.34 -17.85 11.32
N GLN A 142 3.96 -19.13 11.29
CA GLN A 142 2.89 -19.63 10.41
C GLN A 142 1.52 -18.99 10.71
N ALA A 143 1.24 -18.65 11.98
CA ALA A 143 0.03 -17.93 12.35
C ALA A 143 -0.03 -16.53 11.71
N VAL A 144 1.10 -15.82 11.65
CA VAL A 144 1.21 -14.50 11.01
C VAL A 144 1.00 -14.61 9.51
N ILE A 145 1.67 -15.58 8.86
CA ILE A 145 1.52 -15.83 7.42
C ILE A 145 0.05 -16.13 7.10
N LYS A 146 -0.59 -17.05 7.83
CA LYS A 146 -2.00 -17.39 7.63
C LYS A 146 -2.92 -16.18 7.81
N ARG A 147 -2.66 -15.33 8.81
CA ARG A 147 -3.44 -14.10 9.04
C ARG A 147 -3.30 -13.11 7.88
N LEU A 148 -2.08 -12.83 7.44
CA LEU A 148 -1.81 -11.87 6.36
C LEU A 148 -2.26 -12.39 5.00
N SER A 149 -2.16 -13.70 4.76
CA SER A 149 -2.58 -14.34 3.50
C SER A 149 -4.07 -14.19 3.22
N LYS A 150 -4.90 -13.91 4.24
CA LYS A 150 -6.33 -13.61 4.06
C LYS A 150 -6.58 -12.37 3.20
N TRP A 151 -5.61 -11.47 3.13
CA TRP A 151 -5.67 -10.22 2.37
C TRP A 151 -5.13 -10.34 0.95
N LEU A 152 -4.55 -11.49 0.57
CA LEU A 152 -4.09 -11.69 -0.79
C LEU A 152 -5.27 -11.59 -1.78
N PRO A 153 -5.10 -10.87 -2.90
CA PRO A 153 -6.11 -10.83 -3.94
C PRO A 153 -6.49 -12.24 -4.41
N LYS A 154 -7.79 -12.55 -4.37
CA LYS A 154 -8.31 -13.87 -4.79
C LYS A 154 -8.46 -14.01 -6.31
N LYS A 155 -8.49 -12.88 -7.02
CA LYS A 155 -8.65 -12.82 -8.47
C LYS A 155 -7.53 -11.96 -9.05
N ALA A 156 -6.68 -12.56 -9.88
CA ALA A 156 -5.70 -11.81 -10.65
C ALA A 156 -6.35 -11.27 -11.93
N ALA A 157 -6.04 -10.02 -12.28
CA ALA A 157 -6.34 -9.52 -13.61
C ALA A 157 -5.39 -10.18 -14.63
N PRO A 158 -5.84 -10.54 -15.84
CA PRO A 158 -4.96 -11.12 -16.85
C PRO A 158 -3.79 -10.18 -17.16
N GLU A 159 -2.59 -10.73 -17.33
CA GLU A 159 -1.35 -9.99 -17.56
C GLU A 159 -1.44 -9.09 -18.80
N PHE A 160 -2.04 -9.62 -19.87
CA PHE A 160 -2.29 -8.89 -21.10
C PHE A 160 -3.78 -8.89 -21.41
N LYS A 161 -4.34 -7.70 -21.65
CA LYS A 161 -5.65 -7.58 -22.28
C LYS A 161 -5.45 -7.75 -23.78
N ALA A 162 -6.19 -8.68 -24.39
CA ALA A 162 -6.15 -8.91 -25.84
C ALA A 162 -6.54 -7.66 -26.68
N LYS A 163 -7.21 -6.67 -26.07
CA LYS A 163 -7.52 -5.38 -26.68
C LYS A 163 -7.09 -4.26 -25.73
N SER A 164 -6.41 -3.25 -26.27
CA SER A 164 -6.04 -2.04 -25.53
C SER A 164 -7.30 -1.36 -24.96
N GLU A 165 -7.24 -0.83 -23.75
CA GLU A 165 -8.34 -0.02 -23.21
C GLU A 165 -8.61 1.23 -24.05
N ARG A 166 -7.61 1.70 -24.81
CA ARG A 166 -7.73 2.80 -25.77
C ARG A 166 -8.64 2.45 -26.95
N SER A 167 -8.85 1.15 -27.24
CA SER A 167 -9.75 0.71 -28.30
C SER A 167 -11.22 0.71 -27.87
N ARG A 168 -11.52 0.94 -26.58
CA ARG A 168 -12.90 1.20 -26.16
C ARG A 168 -13.23 2.62 -26.62
N GLY A 169 -13.92 2.73 -27.77
CA GLY A 169 -14.41 4.00 -28.28
C GLY A 169 -15.07 4.79 -27.15
N ARG A 170 -14.72 6.08 -27.04
CA ARG A 170 -15.38 7.00 -26.11
C ARG A 170 -16.89 6.86 -26.32
N ARG A 171 -17.58 6.22 -25.37
CA ARG A 171 -19.05 6.33 -25.33
C ARG A 171 -19.32 7.81 -25.07
N LYS A 172 -19.88 8.49 -26.08
CA LYS A 172 -20.41 9.84 -25.95
C LYS A 172 -21.52 9.85 -24.92
#